data_AF-A0A946TFT9-F1
#
_entry.id   AF-A0A946TFT9-F1
#
_cell.length_a   1.000
_cell.length_b   1.000
_cell.length_c   1.000
_cell.angle_alpha   90.00
_cell.angle_beta   90.00
_cell.angle_gamma   90.00
#
_symmetry.space_group_name_H-M   'P 1'
#
loop_
_entity.id
_entity.type
_entity.pdbx_description
1 polymer ?
#
loop_
_entity_poly.entity_id
_entity_poly.type
_entity_poly.pdbx_seq_one_letter_code
_entity_poly.pdbx_strand_id
1 'polypeptide(L)'
;MDNSVGLGGVTLLLAAVVWLLVFVPGYTKRSQIRETTKVVKASAKQTMAEQPLTDDQRLRRLINTQRSFSVIFILGLLGSVASAVAAMAENSWWFGFAAALLLTLGSLFIQRAAASQAAAIASRLHRNRQQVRQSAARTQAARNKSREWSPNPIPAPLAPKQSGELVQPLAEVIEIDQPKRSLAAKEIDEILARRRAI
;
A
#
# COMPACT_ATOMS: atom_id res chain seq x y z
N MET A 1 -28.24 7.27 47.84
CA MET A 1 -27.09 6.56 47.23
C MET A 1 -27.56 6.19 45.85
N ASP A 2 -27.43 7.09 44.88
CA ASP A 2 -28.22 7.03 43.66
C ASP A 2 -27.33 7.16 42.42
N ASN A 3 -27.23 6.04 41.71
CA ASN A 3 -27.10 5.88 40.26
C ASN A 3 -25.82 6.36 39.55
N SER A 4 -24.71 5.66 39.82
CA SER A 4 -23.48 5.63 38.98
C SER A 4 -23.55 4.64 37.81
N VAL A 5 -24.70 3.98 37.59
CA VAL A 5 -24.88 2.91 36.58
C VAL A 5 -24.75 3.44 35.14
N GLY A 6 -25.13 4.69 34.89
CA GLY A 6 -25.00 5.33 33.57
C GLY A 6 -23.56 5.62 33.15
N LEU A 7 -22.70 5.99 34.12
CA LEU A 7 -21.27 6.24 33.85
C LEU A 7 -20.52 4.93 33.59
N GLY A 8 -20.83 3.88 34.36
CA GLY A 8 -20.20 2.56 34.24
C GLY A 8 -20.48 1.87 32.89
N GLY A 9 -21.68 2.02 32.34
CA GLY A 9 -22.02 1.47 31.02
C GLY A 9 -21.26 2.14 29.88
N VAL A 10 -21.13 3.47 29.92
CA VAL A 10 -20.42 4.26 28.89
C VAL A 10 -18.91 4.02 28.97
N THR A 11 -18.33 3.91 30.18
CA THR A 11 -16.91 3.56 30.33
C THR A 11 -16.60 2.15 29.85
N LEU A 12 -17.48 1.17 30.07
CA LEU A 12 -17.34 -0.18 29.52
C LEU A 12 -17.42 -0.20 27.99
N LEU A 13 -18.31 0.59 27.39
CA LEU A 13 -18.43 0.70 25.93
C LEU A 13 -17.18 1.35 25.31
N LEU A 14 -16.68 2.43 25.91
CA LEU A 14 -15.43 3.07 25.51
C LEU A 14 -14.24 2.12 25.66
N ALA A 15 -14.15 1.42 26.79
CA ALA A 15 -13.11 0.43 27.03
C ALA A 15 -13.17 -0.71 26.00
N ALA A 16 -14.36 -1.20 25.65
CA ALA A 16 -14.54 -2.27 24.67
C ALA A 16 -14.14 -1.84 23.24
N VAL A 17 -14.47 -0.60 22.83
CA VAL A 17 -14.08 -0.07 21.52
C VAL A 17 -12.56 0.15 21.45
N VAL A 18 -11.96 0.71 22.50
CA VAL A 18 -10.51 0.87 22.60
C VAL A 18 -9.82 -0.51 22.61
N TRP A 19 -10.40 -1.48 23.33
CA TRP A 19 -9.88 -2.84 23.38
C TRP A 19 -9.91 -3.51 22.00
N LEU A 20 -11.02 -3.41 21.26
CA LEU A 20 -11.08 -3.90 19.88
C LEU A 20 -10.07 -3.16 19.00
N LEU A 21 -9.89 -1.85 19.11
CA LEU A 21 -8.89 -1.13 18.29
C LEU A 21 -7.44 -1.51 18.61
N VAL A 22 -7.14 -1.86 19.86
CA VAL A 22 -5.81 -2.30 20.30
C VAL A 22 -5.55 -3.77 19.96
N PHE A 23 -6.58 -4.64 20.07
CA PHE A 23 -6.44 -6.09 19.91
C PHE A 23 -6.86 -6.63 18.53
N VAL A 24 -7.61 -5.87 17.72
CA VAL A 24 -8.00 -6.22 16.33
C VAL A 24 -7.03 -5.75 15.23
N PRO A 25 -5.91 -5.02 15.43
CA PRO A 25 -4.96 -4.82 14.36
C PRO A 25 -4.24 -6.15 14.10
N GLY A 26 -4.89 -6.97 13.27
CA GLY A 26 -4.49 -8.32 12.95
C GLY A 26 -3.10 -8.31 12.36
N TYR A 27 -2.15 -8.91 13.07
CA TYR A 27 -0.87 -9.28 12.51
C TYR A 27 -0.41 -10.63 13.03
N THR A 28 -0.88 -11.63 12.30
CA THR A 28 -0.18 -12.88 12.02
C THR A 28 1.31 -12.62 11.70
N LYS A 29 2.19 -13.32 12.42
CA LYS A 29 3.58 -13.71 12.10
C LYS A 29 4.33 -12.86 11.05
N ARG A 30 4.58 -11.58 11.34
CA ARG A 30 5.27 -10.63 10.43
C ARG A 30 6.75 -10.39 10.75
N SER A 31 7.32 -11.06 11.75
CA SER A 31 8.68 -10.79 12.24
C SER A 31 9.77 -11.36 11.33
N GLN A 32 9.59 -12.55 10.76
CA GLN A 32 10.62 -13.21 9.95
C GLN A 32 10.79 -12.59 8.54
N ILE A 33 9.72 -12.05 7.96
CA ILE A 33 9.78 -11.34 6.66
C ILE A 33 10.43 -9.95 6.81
N ARG A 34 10.42 -9.34 8.01
CA ARG A 34 10.95 -7.99 8.25
C ARG A 34 12.47 -7.90 8.12
N GLU A 35 13.22 -8.93 8.50
CA GLU A 35 14.69 -8.90 8.50
C GLU A 35 15.27 -8.91 7.08
N THR A 36 14.83 -9.82 6.20
CA THR A 36 15.26 -9.87 4.80
C THR A 36 14.73 -8.69 3.97
N THR A 37 13.52 -8.23 4.28
CA THR A 37 12.91 -7.07 3.58
C THR A 37 13.54 -5.74 3.99
N LYS A 38 14.16 -5.61 5.18
CA LYS A 38 14.80 -4.36 5.65
C LYS A 38 15.93 -3.93 4.73
N VAL A 39 16.77 -4.86 4.29
CA VAL A 39 17.95 -4.57 3.45
C VAL A 39 17.51 -4.13 2.04
N VAL A 40 16.54 -4.84 1.45
CA VAL A 40 15.94 -4.48 0.15
C VAL A 40 15.12 -3.20 0.23
N LYS A 41 14.45 -2.93 1.36
CA LYS A 41 13.72 -1.67 1.57
C LYS A 41 14.65 -0.48 1.78
N ALA A 42 15.82 -0.66 2.38
CA ALA A 42 16.76 0.44 2.59
C ALA A 42 17.30 0.95 1.24
N SER A 43 17.71 0.03 0.35
CA SER A 43 18.14 0.35 -1.01
C SER A 43 17.00 0.87 -1.90
N ALA A 44 15.80 0.29 -1.79
CA ALA A 44 14.62 0.81 -2.48
C ALA A 44 14.17 2.19 -1.97
N LYS A 45 14.36 2.49 -0.68
CA LYS A 45 13.97 3.77 -0.07
C LYS A 45 14.91 4.90 -0.46
N GLN A 46 16.20 4.60 -0.66
CA GLN A 46 17.17 5.55 -1.21
C GLN A 46 16.84 5.91 -2.66
N THR A 47 16.54 4.91 -3.50
CA THR A 47 16.11 5.13 -4.89
C THR A 47 14.71 5.76 -5.01
N MET A 48 13.79 5.48 -4.09
CA MET A 48 12.46 6.11 -4.05
C MET A 48 12.45 7.52 -3.45
N ALA A 49 13.47 7.92 -2.68
CA ALA A 49 13.55 9.28 -2.13
C ALA A 49 13.76 10.33 -3.23
N GLU A 50 14.40 9.95 -4.32
CA GLU A 50 14.67 10.81 -5.47
C GLU A 50 13.54 10.82 -6.50
N GLN A 51 12.62 9.85 -6.44
CA GLN A 51 11.52 9.73 -7.40
C GLN A 51 10.26 10.49 -6.92
N PRO A 52 9.58 11.25 -7.80
CA PRO A 52 8.32 11.87 -7.46
C PRO A 52 7.27 10.81 -7.13
N LEU A 53 6.49 11.01 -6.04
CA LEU A 53 5.45 10.06 -5.64
C LEU A 53 4.49 9.77 -6.78
N THR A 54 4.39 8.50 -7.17
CA THR A 54 3.43 8.01 -8.16
C THR A 54 1.99 8.21 -7.68
N ASP A 55 1.05 8.43 -8.60
CA ASP A 55 -0.38 8.61 -8.28
C ASP A 55 -0.97 7.48 -7.44
N ASP A 56 -0.55 6.23 -7.68
CA ASP A 56 -0.96 5.07 -6.88
C ASP A 56 -0.49 5.16 -5.42
N GLN A 57 0.72 5.68 -5.17
CA GLN A 57 1.23 5.87 -3.82
C GLN A 57 0.49 7.00 -3.10
N ARG A 58 0.20 8.10 -3.81
CA ARG A 58 -0.60 9.21 -3.30
C ARG A 58 -2.00 8.73 -2.91
N LEU A 59 -2.66 7.99 -3.79
CA LEU A 59 -3.98 7.42 -3.53
C LEU A 59 -3.99 6.53 -2.28
N ARG A 60 -3.02 5.62 -2.15
CA ARG A 60 -2.89 4.76 -0.96
C ARG A 60 -2.71 5.57 0.33
N ARG A 61 -1.89 6.63 0.29
CA ARG A 61 -1.69 7.53 1.44
C ARG A 61 -3.00 8.23 1.81
N LEU A 62 -3.73 8.76 0.84
CA LEU A 62 -5.00 9.46 1.06
C LEU A 62 -6.11 8.53 1.59
N ILE A 63 -6.19 7.29 1.10
CA ILE A 63 -7.14 6.30 1.62
C ILE A 63 -6.79 5.95 3.08
N ASN A 64 -5.50 5.79 3.38
CA ASN A 64 -5.08 5.51 4.75
C ASN A 64 -5.38 6.70 5.68
N THR A 65 -5.13 7.95 5.26
CA THR A 65 -5.50 9.12 6.08
C THR A 65 -7.02 9.20 6.25
N GLN A 66 -7.81 9.01 5.20
CA GLN A 66 -9.27 8.97 5.30
C GLN A 66 -9.76 7.94 6.32
N ARG A 67 -9.21 6.72 6.30
CA ARG A 67 -9.56 5.64 7.24
C ARG A 67 -9.17 5.99 8.68
N SER A 68 -7.95 6.49 8.89
CA SER A 68 -7.49 6.89 10.22
C SER A 68 -8.34 8.01 10.80
N PHE A 69 -8.62 9.05 10.01
CA PHE A 69 -9.47 10.17 10.45
C PHE A 69 -10.93 9.77 10.62
N SER A 70 -11.42 8.77 9.89
CA SER A 70 -12.75 8.19 10.13
C SER A 70 -12.85 7.51 11.50
N VAL A 71 -11.80 6.83 11.95
CA VAL A 71 -11.78 6.24 13.30
C VAL A 71 -11.73 7.33 14.36
N ILE A 72 -10.87 8.34 14.17
CA ILE A 72 -10.77 9.49 15.07
C ILE A 72 -12.10 10.25 15.15
N PHE A 73 -12.81 10.40 14.03
CA PHE A 73 -14.14 11.01 13.97
C PHE A 73 -15.15 10.25 14.82
N ILE A 74 -15.23 8.93 14.67
CA ILE A 74 -16.17 8.09 15.44
C ILE A 74 -15.85 8.17 16.94
N LEU A 75 -14.57 8.07 17.30
CA LEU A 75 -14.16 8.17 18.71
C LEU A 75 -14.42 9.56 19.29
N GLY A 76 -14.14 10.62 18.53
CA GLY A 76 -14.45 11.99 18.92
C GLY A 76 -15.95 12.21 19.12
N LEU A 77 -16.77 11.68 18.21
CA LEU A 77 -18.23 11.81 18.28
C LEU A 77 -18.79 11.08 19.51
N LEU A 78 -18.32 9.85 19.76
CA LEU A 78 -18.68 9.11 20.98
C LEU A 78 -18.24 9.84 22.24
N GLY A 79 -17.02 10.38 22.25
CA GLY A 79 -16.50 11.18 23.36
C GLY A 79 -17.29 12.47 23.58
N SER A 80 -17.74 13.11 22.51
CA SER A 80 -18.59 14.32 22.57
C SER A 80 -19.96 13.99 23.15
N VAL A 81 -20.62 12.92 22.69
CA VAL A 81 -21.90 12.48 23.25
C VAL A 81 -21.75 12.10 24.73
N ALA A 82 -20.71 11.35 25.10
CA ALA A 82 -20.45 10.98 26.49
C ALA A 82 -20.19 12.22 27.37
N SER A 83 -19.39 13.17 26.89
CA SER A 83 -19.11 14.42 27.61
C SER A 83 -20.35 15.30 27.74
N ALA A 84 -21.23 15.33 26.74
CA ALA A 84 -22.50 16.06 26.81
C ALA A 84 -23.43 15.48 27.88
N VAL A 85 -23.52 14.15 27.96
CA VAL A 85 -24.30 13.46 29.00
C VAL A 85 -23.70 13.71 30.38
N ALA A 86 -22.37 13.63 30.52
CA ALA A 86 -21.68 13.93 31.78
C ALA A 86 -21.84 15.40 32.20
N ALA A 87 -21.88 16.34 31.25
CA ALA A 87 -22.11 17.76 31.50
C ALA A 87 -23.50 18.07 32.09
N MET A 88 -24.48 17.17 31.93
CA MET A 88 -25.77 17.29 32.60
C MET A 88 -25.69 17.02 34.11
N ALA A 89 -24.70 16.25 34.56
CA ALA A 89 -24.46 15.97 35.97
C ALA A 89 -23.48 16.96 36.60
N GLU A 90 -22.41 17.33 35.87
CA GLU A 90 -21.33 18.16 36.38
C GLU A 90 -20.87 19.20 35.35
N ASN A 91 -20.86 20.48 35.74
CA ASN A 91 -20.53 21.59 34.85
C ASN A 91 -19.11 21.54 34.24
N SER A 92 -18.16 20.84 34.88
CA SER A 92 -16.77 20.71 34.40
C SER A 92 -16.65 20.01 33.03
N TRP A 93 -17.60 19.15 32.67
CA TRP A 93 -17.54 18.35 31.44
C TRP A 93 -17.81 19.14 30.15
N TRP A 94 -18.27 20.40 30.24
CA TRP A 94 -18.41 21.27 29.06
C TRP A 94 -17.10 21.51 28.32
N PHE A 95 -15.97 21.54 29.03
CA PHE A 95 -14.65 21.64 28.39
C PHE A 95 -14.29 20.38 27.61
N GLY A 96 -14.60 19.20 28.17
CA GLY A 96 -14.42 17.90 27.49
C GLY A 96 -15.31 17.79 26.26
N PHE A 97 -16.56 18.25 26.35
CA PHE A 97 -17.48 18.31 25.22
C PHE A 97 -16.95 19.22 24.11
N ALA A 98 -16.53 20.45 24.44
CA ALA A 98 -16.01 21.40 23.46
C ALA A 98 -14.76 20.86 22.76
N ALA A 99 -13.82 20.27 23.50
CA ALA A 99 -12.61 19.66 22.94
C ALA A 99 -12.93 18.47 22.01
N ALA A 100 -13.81 17.56 22.45
CA ALA A 100 -14.23 16.41 21.66
C ALA A 100 -14.98 16.84 20.39
N LEU A 101 -15.81 17.88 20.48
CA LEU A 101 -16.55 18.42 19.34
C LEU A 101 -15.61 19.05 18.30
N LEU A 102 -14.62 19.84 18.74
CA LEU A 102 -13.60 20.41 17.83
C LEU A 102 -12.79 19.31 17.13
N LEU A 103 -12.39 18.27 17.86
CA LEU A 103 -11.68 17.12 17.28
C LEU A 103 -12.54 16.36 16.27
N THR A 104 -13.83 16.19 16.57
CA THR A 104 -14.80 15.57 15.67
C THR A 104 -14.97 16.38 14.39
N LEU A 105 -15.18 17.69 14.50
CA LEU A 105 -15.30 18.56 13.33
C LEU A 105 -14.01 18.59 12.50
N GLY A 106 -12.86 18.75 13.15
CA GLY A 106 -11.55 18.75 12.48
C GLY A 106 -11.28 17.46 11.71
N SER A 107 -11.55 16.31 12.34
CA SER A 107 -11.40 15.00 11.69
C SER A 107 -12.34 14.82 10.50
N LEU A 108 -13.59 15.32 10.58
CA LEU A 108 -14.55 15.29 9.47
C LEU A 108 -14.05 16.08 8.25
N PHE A 109 -13.53 17.29 8.47
CA PHE A 109 -13.00 18.11 7.37
C PHE A 109 -11.82 17.44 6.67
N ILE A 110 -10.87 16.91 7.45
CA ILE A 110 -9.69 16.22 6.90
C ILE A 110 -10.13 14.95 6.16
N GLN A 111 -11.09 14.19 6.70
CA GLN A 111 -11.63 13.00 6.06
C GLN A 111 -12.30 13.33 4.73
N ARG A 112 -13.14 14.38 4.66
CA ARG A 112 -13.81 14.77 3.40
C ARG A 112 -12.82 15.31 2.37
N ALA A 113 -11.82 16.08 2.79
CA ALA A 113 -10.77 16.56 1.90
C ALA A 113 -9.91 15.41 1.34
N ALA A 114 -9.55 14.43 2.18
CA ALA A 114 -8.81 13.24 1.74
C ALA A 114 -9.66 12.38 0.78
N ALA A 115 -10.96 12.21 1.08
CA ALA A 115 -11.87 11.42 0.26
C ALA A 115 -12.09 12.05 -1.13
N SER A 116 -12.27 13.37 -1.22
CA SER A 116 -12.48 14.05 -2.50
C SER A 116 -11.24 13.98 -3.39
N GLN A 117 -10.04 14.19 -2.83
CA GLN A 117 -8.79 14.05 -3.55
C GLN A 117 -8.52 12.60 -3.97
N ALA A 118 -8.84 11.62 -3.11
CA ALA A 118 -8.72 10.20 -3.44
C ALA A 118 -9.65 9.82 -4.60
N ALA A 119 -10.90 10.28 -4.58
CA ALA A 119 -11.86 10.04 -5.65
C ALA A 119 -11.41 10.66 -6.98
N ALA A 120 -10.85 11.87 -6.95
CA ALA A 120 -10.30 12.52 -8.14
C ALA A 120 -9.17 11.70 -8.77
N ILE A 121 -8.19 11.24 -7.97
CA ILE A 121 -7.08 10.41 -8.46
C ILE A 121 -7.59 9.05 -8.96
N ALA A 122 -8.47 8.39 -8.21
CA ALA A 122 -9.02 7.09 -8.59
C ALA A 122 -9.80 7.14 -9.90
N SER A 123 -10.60 8.20 -10.12
CA SER A 123 -11.35 8.38 -11.36
C SER A 123 -10.43 8.58 -12.57
N ARG A 124 -9.35 9.36 -12.43
CA ARG A 124 -8.32 9.53 -13.47
C ARG A 124 -7.65 8.20 -13.80
N LEU A 125 -7.23 7.46 -12.78
CA LEU A 125 -6.59 6.17 -12.95
C LEU A 125 -7.51 5.16 -13.65
N HIS A 126 -8.79 5.12 -13.26
CA HIS A 126 -9.78 4.27 -13.92
C HIS A 126 -9.98 4.67 -15.37
N ARG A 127 -10.13 5.97 -15.67
CA ARG A 127 -10.25 6.49 -17.04
C ARG A 127 -9.05 6.11 -17.90
N ASN A 128 -7.82 6.30 -17.40
CA ASN A 128 -6.60 5.91 -18.12
C ASN A 128 -6.58 4.41 -18.44
N ARG A 129 -6.93 3.55 -17.48
CA ARG A 129 -7.03 2.10 -17.69
C ARG A 129 -8.10 1.74 -18.73
N GLN A 130 -9.25 2.41 -18.70
CA GLN A 130 -10.31 2.20 -19.69
C GLN A 130 -9.87 2.66 -21.08
N GLN A 131 -9.17 3.79 -21.20
CA GLN A 131 -8.65 4.28 -22.47
C GLN A 131 -7.65 3.31 -23.10
N VAL A 132 -6.73 2.74 -22.31
CA VAL A 132 -5.77 1.73 -22.78
C VAL A 132 -6.49 0.46 -23.26
N ARG A 133 -7.55 0.03 -22.55
CA ARG A 133 -8.37 -1.11 -22.97
C ARG A 133 -9.13 -0.83 -24.26
N GLN A 134 -9.70 0.37 -24.39
CA GLN A 134 -10.41 0.78 -25.59
C GLN A 134 -9.48 0.93 -26.79
N SER A 135 -8.29 1.52 -26.62
CA SER A 135 -7.30 1.62 -27.69
C SER A 135 -6.81 0.24 -28.10
N ALA A 136 -6.50 -0.65 -27.16
CA ALA A 136 -6.14 -2.03 -27.45
C ALA A 136 -7.26 -2.79 -28.19
N ALA A 137 -8.51 -2.64 -27.77
CA ALA A 137 -9.66 -3.25 -28.44
C ALA A 137 -9.86 -2.71 -29.86
N ARG A 138 -9.69 -1.39 -30.08
CA ARG A 138 -9.72 -0.77 -31.42
C ARG A 138 -8.61 -1.29 -32.31
N THR A 139 -7.38 -1.38 -31.81
CA THR A 139 -6.23 -1.94 -32.54
C THR A 139 -6.47 -3.40 -32.91
N GLN A 140 -7.03 -4.20 -31.99
CA GLN A 140 -7.41 -5.59 -32.27
C GLN A 140 -8.53 -5.68 -33.33
N ALA A 141 -9.56 -4.84 -33.24
CA ALA A 141 -10.64 -4.81 -34.23
C ALA A 141 -10.14 -4.40 -35.63
N ALA A 142 -9.22 -3.43 -35.70
CA ALA A 142 -8.56 -3.06 -36.95
C ALA A 142 -7.73 -4.23 -37.52
N ARG A 143 -6.96 -4.92 -36.66
CA ARG A 143 -6.17 -6.10 -37.06
C ARG A 143 -7.05 -7.25 -37.56
N ASN A 144 -8.22 -7.48 -36.98
CA ASN A 144 -9.13 -8.56 -37.42
C ASN A 144 -9.75 -8.30 -38.80
N LYS A 145 -9.86 -7.03 -39.24
CA LYS A 145 -10.35 -6.70 -40.60
C LYS A 145 -9.35 -7.14 -41.67
N SER A 146 -8.05 -6.93 -41.42
CA SER A 146 -6.98 -7.51 -42.22
C SER A 146 -6.76 -8.96 -41.76
N ARG A 147 -7.54 -9.91 -42.28
CA ARG A 147 -7.41 -11.36 -41.97
C ARG A 147 -6.09 -11.98 -42.50
N GLU A 148 -5.15 -11.13 -42.89
CA GLU A 148 -3.83 -11.50 -43.36
C GLU A 148 -2.92 -11.77 -42.16
N TRP A 149 -2.20 -12.87 -42.22
CA TRP A 149 -1.18 -13.16 -41.22
C TRP A 149 -0.07 -12.10 -41.36
N SER A 150 0.02 -11.21 -40.36
CA SER A 150 1.13 -10.28 -40.23
C SER A 150 2.04 -10.73 -39.08
N PRO A 151 3.37 -10.76 -39.25
CA PRO A 151 4.30 -10.99 -38.15
C PRO A 151 3.99 -10.03 -36.99
N ASN A 152 4.00 -10.52 -35.75
CA ASN A 152 3.89 -9.64 -34.59
C ASN A 152 5.19 -8.84 -34.50
N PRO A 153 5.18 -7.51 -34.77
CA PRO A 153 6.41 -6.75 -34.66
C PRO A 153 6.89 -6.84 -33.22
N ILE A 154 8.16 -7.18 -33.05
CA ILE A 154 8.80 -7.05 -31.74
C ILE A 154 8.63 -5.60 -31.27
N PRO A 155 8.29 -5.36 -29.99
CA PRO A 155 8.18 -4.00 -29.49
C PRO A 155 9.49 -3.26 -29.74
N ALA A 156 9.39 -1.97 -30.09
CA ALA A 156 10.56 -1.15 -30.33
C ALA A 156 11.49 -1.21 -29.10
N PRO A 157 12.80 -1.41 -29.31
CA PRO A 157 13.75 -1.44 -28.20
C PRO A 157 13.70 -0.10 -27.45
N LEU A 158 13.80 -0.16 -26.12
CA LEU A 158 13.76 1.02 -25.24
C LEU A 158 14.82 2.08 -25.62
N ALA A 159 15.94 1.63 -26.19
CA ALA A 159 16.94 2.48 -26.80
C ALA A 159 17.03 2.13 -28.30
N PRO A 160 16.50 2.97 -29.21
CA PRO A 160 16.68 2.77 -30.64
C PRO A 160 18.16 2.91 -30.97
N LYS A 161 18.77 1.85 -31.51
CA LYS A 161 20.15 1.90 -32.00
C LYS A 161 20.20 2.85 -33.19
N GLN A 162 20.83 4.01 -33.03
CA GLN A 162 21.14 4.87 -34.16
C GLN A 162 22.24 4.18 -34.98
N SER A 163 22.01 3.97 -36.27
CA SER A 163 23.00 3.32 -37.15
C SER A 163 24.25 4.19 -37.20
N GLY A 164 25.37 3.68 -36.70
CA GLY A 164 26.66 4.39 -36.68
C GLY A 164 27.11 4.87 -35.30
N GLU A 165 26.31 4.71 -34.25
CA GLU A 165 26.70 5.06 -32.88
C GLU A 165 27.18 3.81 -32.11
N LEU A 166 28.35 3.91 -31.47
CA LEU A 166 28.83 2.89 -30.53
C LEU A 166 27.91 2.93 -29.30
N VAL A 167 26.93 2.03 -29.28
CA VAL A 167 26.02 1.87 -28.14
C VAL A 167 26.83 1.42 -26.93
N GLN A 168 27.05 2.33 -25.99
CA GLN A 168 27.60 1.98 -24.69
C GLN A 168 26.64 0.99 -24.02
N PRO A 169 27.15 -0.08 -23.38
CA PRO A 169 26.30 -1.06 -22.72
C PRO A 169 25.46 -0.35 -21.65
N LEU A 170 24.12 -0.44 -21.76
CA LEU A 170 23.18 0.21 -20.84
C LEU A 170 23.29 -0.31 -19.40
N ALA A 171 23.95 -1.46 -19.22
CA ALA A 171 24.26 -2.04 -17.93
C ALA A 171 25.76 -2.20 -17.83
N GLU A 172 26.30 -1.88 -16.65
CA GLU A 172 27.67 -2.21 -16.29
C GLU A 172 27.85 -3.73 -16.44
N VAL A 173 28.79 -4.13 -17.30
CA VAL A 173 29.15 -5.53 -17.48
C VAL A 173 29.91 -5.95 -16.23
N ILE A 174 29.19 -6.53 -15.28
CA ILE A 174 29.81 -7.13 -14.09
C ILE A 174 30.50 -8.40 -14.55
N GLU A 175 31.82 -8.44 -14.48
CA GLU A 175 32.59 -9.66 -14.66
C GLU A 175 32.19 -10.65 -13.55
N ILE A 176 31.74 -11.84 -13.94
CA ILE A 176 31.38 -12.88 -12.97
C ILE A 176 32.70 -13.43 -12.42
N ASP A 177 33.20 -12.81 -11.36
CA ASP A 177 34.49 -13.08 -10.71
C ASP A 177 34.56 -14.51 -10.12
N GLN A 178 33.43 -15.20 -10.00
CA GLN A 178 33.34 -16.58 -9.55
C GLN A 178 32.46 -17.41 -10.50
N PRO A 179 33.03 -18.05 -11.53
CA PRO A 179 32.30 -19.07 -12.28
C PRO A 179 31.80 -20.14 -11.30
N LYS A 180 30.54 -20.57 -11.45
CA LYS A 180 29.97 -21.66 -10.65
C LYS A 180 30.98 -22.80 -10.60
N ARG A 181 31.39 -23.21 -9.38
CA ARG A 181 32.28 -24.35 -9.14
C ARG A 181 31.86 -25.50 -10.04
N SER A 182 32.70 -25.84 -11.01
CA SER A 182 32.61 -27.12 -11.68
C SER A 182 32.76 -28.19 -10.59
N LEU A 183 31.86 -29.17 -10.59
CA LEU A 183 31.89 -30.25 -9.60
C LEU A 183 33.29 -30.87 -9.64
N ALA A 184 33.93 -30.99 -8.47
CA ALA A 184 35.24 -31.63 -8.41
C ALA A 184 35.08 -33.10 -8.80
N ALA A 185 36.07 -33.69 -9.47
CA ALA A 185 36.00 -35.08 -9.95
C ALA A 185 35.56 -36.08 -8.85
N LYS A 186 35.93 -35.81 -7.59
CA LYS A 186 35.52 -36.59 -6.42
C LYS A 186 34.02 -36.52 -6.12
N GLU A 187 33.38 -35.37 -6.32
CA GLU A 187 31.92 -35.21 -6.17
C GLU A 187 31.18 -35.94 -7.30
N ILE A 188 31.77 -35.98 -8.50
CA ILE A 188 31.24 -36.75 -9.64
C ILE A 188 31.31 -38.25 -9.32
N ASP A 189 32.44 -38.73 -8.80
CA ASP A 189 32.59 -40.13 -8.41
C ASP A 189 31.63 -40.54 -7.29
N GLU A 190 31.36 -39.66 -6.33
CA GLU A 190 30.40 -39.91 -5.26
C GLU A 190 28.95 -39.99 -5.77
N ILE A 191 28.58 -39.11 -6.71
CA ILE A 191 27.28 -39.16 -7.39
C ILE A 191 27.13 -40.46 -8.21
N LEU A 192 28.19 -40.87 -8.91
CA LEU A 192 28.19 -42.11 -9.69
C LEU A 192 28.13 -43.36 -8.79
N ALA A 193 28.86 -43.37 -7.67
CA ALA A 193 28.80 -44.44 -6.68
C ALA A 193 27.41 -44.57 -6.08
N ARG A 194 26.76 -43.45 -5.71
CA ARG A 194 25.38 -43.45 -5.23
C ARG A 194 24.39 -43.96 -6.29
N ARG A 195 24.60 -43.66 -7.58
CA ARG A 195 23.77 -44.19 -8.67
C ARG A 195 23.97 -45.70 -8.92
N ARG A 196 25.15 -46.24 -8.63
CA ARG A 196 25.42 -47.69 -8.76
C ARG A 196 24.91 -48.52 -7.57
N ALA A 197 24.63 -47.87 -6.45
CA ALA A 197 24.11 -48.50 -5.23
C ALA A 197 22.57 -48.59 -5.17
N ILE A 198 21.88 -48.15 -6.24
CA ILE A 198 20.42 -48.25 -6.42
C ILE A 198 20.14 -49.33 -7.45
#